data_AF-A0A9D5QI99-F1
#
_entry.id   AF-A0A9D5QI99-F1
#
_cell.length_a   1.000
_cell.length_b   1.000
_cell.length_c   1.000
_cell.angle_alpha   90.00
_cell.angle_beta   90.00
_cell.angle_gamma   90.00
#
_symmetry.space_group_name_H-M   'P 1'
#
loop_
_entity.id
_entity.type
_entity.pdbx_description
1 polymer ?
#
loop_
_entity_poly.entity_id
_entity_poly.type
_entity_poly.pdbx_seq_one_letter_code
_entity_poly.pdbx_strand_id
1 'polypeptide(L)'
;MPELKIDQSHSRPDEPTVLYLDGFVDSATVFDLRKKLDDLASGEPVRLVVDFSKLTYLGSAGISAFIEYSSALRDKGGDLVICCVAEKVMKVLTMVGMEKIIPVHPTQKDALASFRPSTEPQPVPEQAPAKPKTEFPVKRDCPHCKKDAMVAGPEVFRCHFCHKLFYVNEQGETAALGVDGTDTVKDGVWFTMQIPSNIVYLNSVRAFLTSILGESGYGSNADTSEIELAVDEAVANVMEHAYGMDKTRSLRITIFLTNEYILVKLRDHGLAFDLAEKVKEEEQTVGTQRKRGRGCYIIKKVMDKLEYQSIPDVGNELVMLRYFKKHVTAHE
;
A
#
# COMPACT_ATOMS: atom_id res chain seq x y z
N MET A 1 -14.87 -30.32 -16.78
CA MET A 1 -13.85 -29.30 -16.41
C MET A 1 -14.59 -28.03 -16.06
N PRO A 2 -14.05 -27.13 -15.21
CA PRO A 2 -14.62 -25.79 -15.11
C PRO A 2 -14.57 -25.15 -16.50
N GLU A 3 -15.70 -24.64 -16.96
CA GLU A 3 -15.86 -24.02 -18.28
C GLU A 3 -16.38 -22.60 -18.08
N LEU A 4 -15.93 -21.71 -18.97
CA LEU A 4 -16.40 -20.34 -19.08
C LEU A 4 -16.97 -20.15 -20.48
N LYS A 5 -18.25 -19.79 -20.56
CA LYS A 5 -18.87 -19.34 -21.81
C LYS A 5 -19.03 -17.82 -21.73
N ILE A 6 -18.64 -17.17 -22.81
CA ILE A 6 -18.67 -15.71 -22.92
C ILE A 6 -19.52 -15.34 -24.13
N ASP A 7 -20.68 -14.76 -23.88
CA ASP A 7 -21.55 -14.23 -24.91
C ASP A 7 -21.53 -12.70 -24.88
N GLN A 8 -21.83 -12.08 -26.01
CA GLN A 8 -21.81 -10.63 -26.16
C GLN A 8 -23.05 -10.17 -26.92
N SER A 9 -23.68 -9.11 -26.44
CA SER A 9 -24.72 -8.40 -27.18
C SER A 9 -24.31 -6.99 -27.51
N HIS A 10 -24.63 -6.55 -28.74
CA HIS A 10 -24.58 -5.16 -29.15
C HIS A 10 -25.98 -4.70 -29.50
N SER A 11 -26.43 -3.58 -28.93
CA SER A 11 -27.66 -2.93 -29.38
C SER A 11 -27.37 -1.84 -30.43
N ARG A 12 -26.43 -0.90 -30.15
CA ARG A 12 -26.07 0.24 -31.02
C ARG A 12 -24.60 0.68 -30.81
N PRO A 13 -23.97 1.41 -31.75
CA PRO A 13 -22.59 1.92 -31.59
C PRO A 13 -22.41 2.84 -30.38
N ASP A 14 -23.47 3.58 -30.02
CA ASP A 14 -23.46 4.56 -28.93
C ASP A 14 -23.99 3.99 -27.59
N GLU A 15 -24.20 2.68 -27.49
CA GLU A 15 -24.67 2.02 -26.27
C GLU A 15 -23.55 1.18 -25.64
N PRO A 16 -23.54 1.02 -24.30
CA PRO A 16 -22.59 0.14 -23.64
C PRO A 16 -22.70 -1.29 -24.18
N THR A 17 -21.56 -1.91 -24.43
CA THR A 17 -21.49 -3.34 -24.77
C THR A 17 -21.80 -4.16 -23.53
N VAL A 18 -22.56 -5.24 -23.68
CA VAL A 18 -22.87 -6.16 -22.57
C VAL A 18 -22.17 -7.49 -22.81
N LEU A 19 -21.38 -7.92 -21.83
CA LEU A 19 -20.67 -9.20 -21.81
C LEU A 19 -21.34 -10.13 -20.78
N TYR A 20 -21.82 -11.27 -21.23
CA TYR A 20 -22.47 -12.27 -20.39
C TYR A 20 -21.47 -13.37 -20.04
N LEU A 21 -21.30 -13.63 -18.74
CA LEU A 21 -20.42 -14.70 -18.25
C LEU A 21 -21.26 -15.84 -17.66
N ASP A 22 -21.04 -17.04 -18.19
CA ASP A 22 -21.69 -18.27 -17.73
C ASP A 22 -20.60 -19.29 -17.33
N GLY A 23 -20.67 -19.79 -16.09
CA GLY A 23 -19.75 -20.78 -15.56
C GLY A 23 -18.74 -20.23 -14.55
N PHE A 24 -17.46 -20.54 -14.73
CA PHE A 24 -16.41 -20.33 -13.73
C PHE A 24 -15.32 -19.41 -14.28
N VAL A 25 -14.90 -18.40 -13.50
CA VAL A 25 -13.70 -17.60 -13.80
C VAL A 25 -12.63 -17.92 -12.76
N ASP A 26 -11.58 -18.60 -13.17
CA ASP A 26 -10.46 -19.07 -12.34
C ASP A 26 -9.14 -19.08 -13.13
N SER A 27 -8.08 -19.64 -12.57
CA SER A 27 -6.77 -19.70 -13.24
C SER A 27 -6.77 -20.45 -14.58
N ALA A 28 -7.73 -21.35 -14.81
CA ALA A 28 -7.81 -22.13 -16.05
C ALA A 28 -8.59 -21.38 -17.15
N THR A 29 -9.56 -20.56 -16.77
CA THR A 29 -10.52 -19.90 -17.68
C THR A 29 -10.26 -18.41 -17.86
N VAL A 30 -9.44 -17.79 -17.00
CA VAL A 30 -9.12 -16.34 -17.06
C VAL A 30 -8.46 -15.94 -18.37
N PHE A 31 -7.74 -16.86 -19.03
CA PHE A 31 -7.07 -16.57 -20.30
C PHE A 31 -8.09 -16.20 -21.40
N ASP A 32 -9.19 -16.95 -21.50
CA ASP A 32 -10.26 -16.69 -22.48
C ASP A 32 -11.00 -15.38 -22.16
N LEU A 33 -11.19 -15.08 -20.87
CA LEU A 33 -11.74 -13.79 -20.42
C LEU A 33 -10.85 -12.62 -20.82
N ARG A 34 -9.54 -12.69 -20.54
CA ARG A 34 -8.56 -11.64 -20.88
C ARG A 34 -8.56 -11.38 -22.38
N LYS A 35 -8.44 -12.44 -23.18
CA LYS A 35 -8.46 -12.34 -24.64
C LYS A 35 -9.72 -11.60 -25.13
N LYS A 36 -10.89 -11.92 -24.56
CA LYS A 36 -12.13 -11.24 -24.95
C LYS A 36 -12.18 -9.79 -24.49
N LEU A 37 -11.67 -9.47 -23.30
CA LEU A 37 -11.59 -8.09 -22.80
C LEU A 37 -10.60 -7.24 -23.61
N ASP A 38 -9.47 -7.83 -24.05
CA ASP A 38 -8.50 -7.20 -24.95
C ASP A 38 -9.14 -6.82 -26.29
N ASP A 39 -9.87 -7.76 -26.90
CA ASP A 39 -10.59 -7.53 -28.16
C ASP A 39 -11.57 -6.36 -28.02
N LEU A 40 -12.26 -6.25 -26.87
CA LEU A 40 -13.22 -5.18 -26.59
C LEU A 40 -12.56 -3.83 -26.28
N ALA A 41 -11.39 -3.85 -25.63
CA ALA A 41 -10.65 -2.66 -25.24
C ALA A 41 -9.90 -1.96 -26.41
N SER A 42 -10.05 -2.49 -27.63
CA SER A 42 -9.41 -1.98 -28.85
C SER A 42 -10.18 -0.85 -29.56
N GLY A 43 -11.44 -0.57 -29.18
CA GLY A 43 -12.23 0.59 -29.65
C GLY A 43 -12.21 1.77 -28.66
N GLU A 44 -12.65 2.97 -29.06
CA GLU A 44 -12.66 4.17 -28.20
C GLU A 44 -13.95 5.00 -28.34
N PRO A 45 -14.54 5.51 -27.23
CA PRO A 45 -14.47 5.05 -25.84
C PRO A 45 -15.40 3.84 -25.59
N VAL A 46 -14.92 2.84 -24.84
CA VAL A 46 -15.66 1.60 -24.59
C VAL A 46 -16.35 1.65 -23.23
N ARG A 47 -17.67 1.52 -23.23
CA ARG A 47 -18.49 1.35 -22.03
C ARG A 47 -18.90 -0.11 -21.94
N LEU A 48 -18.48 -0.80 -20.89
CA LEU A 48 -18.67 -2.23 -20.75
C LEU A 48 -19.52 -2.56 -19.52
N VAL A 49 -20.63 -3.26 -19.74
CA VAL A 49 -21.41 -3.93 -18.68
C VAL A 49 -21.03 -5.39 -18.68
N VAL A 50 -20.62 -5.93 -17.53
CA VAL A 50 -20.40 -7.38 -17.38
C VAL A 50 -21.51 -7.97 -16.53
N ASP A 51 -22.29 -8.87 -17.12
CA ASP A 51 -23.43 -9.53 -16.48
C ASP A 51 -22.97 -10.86 -15.84
N PHE A 52 -23.16 -10.96 -14.52
CA PHE A 52 -22.78 -12.09 -13.69
C PHE A 52 -23.96 -13.01 -13.34
N SER A 53 -25.11 -12.87 -14.00
CA SER A 53 -26.34 -13.62 -13.67
C SER A 53 -26.16 -15.13 -13.72
N LYS A 54 -25.28 -15.63 -14.58
CA LYS A 54 -24.93 -17.05 -14.72
C LYS A 54 -23.52 -17.39 -14.24
N LEU A 55 -22.82 -16.43 -13.62
CA LEU A 55 -21.49 -16.66 -13.10
C LEU A 55 -21.60 -17.44 -11.78
N THR A 56 -21.03 -18.65 -11.76
CA THR A 56 -21.11 -19.59 -10.64
C THR A 56 -19.95 -19.41 -9.65
N TYR A 57 -18.80 -18.95 -10.14
CA TYR A 57 -17.59 -18.77 -9.35
C TYR A 57 -16.68 -17.71 -9.94
N LEU A 58 -16.05 -16.93 -9.05
CA LEU A 58 -15.03 -15.95 -9.38
C LEU A 58 -13.83 -16.13 -8.44
N GLY A 59 -12.69 -16.53 -8.99
CA GLY A 59 -11.41 -16.67 -8.28
C GLY A 59 -10.52 -15.43 -8.40
N SER A 60 -9.40 -15.44 -7.67
CA SER A 60 -8.45 -14.33 -7.58
C SER A 60 -7.96 -13.82 -8.95
N ALA A 61 -7.69 -14.73 -9.90
CA ALA A 61 -7.24 -14.37 -11.24
C ALA A 61 -8.29 -13.54 -12.01
N GLY A 62 -9.58 -13.85 -11.84
CA GLY A 62 -10.68 -13.09 -12.44
C GLY A 62 -10.84 -11.71 -11.81
N ILE A 63 -10.73 -11.63 -10.48
CA ILE A 63 -10.79 -10.36 -9.74
C ILE A 63 -9.69 -9.41 -10.21
N SER A 64 -8.45 -9.89 -10.28
CA SER A 64 -7.31 -9.11 -10.79
C SER A 64 -7.54 -8.67 -12.24
N ALA A 65 -8.06 -9.55 -13.11
CA ALA A 65 -8.36 -9.19 -14.49
C ALA A 65 -9.39 -8.05 -14.56
N PHE A 66 -10.52 -8.14 -13.85
CA PHE A 66 -11.52 -7.06 -13.89
C PHE A 66 -10.98 -5.73 -13.36
N ILE A 67 -10.16 -5.72 -12.31
CA ILE A 67 -9.53 -4.49 -11.78
C ILE A 67 -8.58 -3.89 -12.82
N GLU A 68 -7.75 -4.72 -13.45
CA GLU A 68 -6.81 -4.33 -14.50
C GLU A 68 -7.53 -3.68 -15.69
N TYR A 69 -8.57 -4.33 -16.24
CA TYR A 69 -9.32 -3.78 -17.37
C TYR A 69 -10.21 -2.59 -17.00
N SER A 70 -10.75 -2.52 -15.79
CA SER A 70 -11.49 -1.33 -15.34
C SER A 70 -10.59 -0.10 -15.33
N SER A 71 -9.35 -0.23 -14.84
CA SER A 71 -8.36 0.86 -14.90
C SER A 71 -8.01 1.22 -16.34
N ALA A 72 -7.65 0.21 -17.15
CA ALA A 72 -7.22 0.43 -18.54
C ALA A 72 -8.31 1.06 -19.41
N LEU A 73 -9.58 0.73 -19.19
CA LEU A 73 -10.71 1.34 -19.90
C LEU A 73 -10.93 2.80 -19.46
N ARG A 74 -10.81 3.10 -18.17
CA ARG A 74 -10.92 4.47 -17.64
C ARG A 74 -9.82 5.39 -18.14
N ASP A 75 -8.60 4.89 -18.28
CA ASP A 75 -7.47 5.64 -18.84
C ASP A 75 -7.74 6.08 -20.29
N LYS A 76 -8.61 5.36 -21.01
CA LYS A 76 -9.06 5.67 -22.38
C LYS A 76 -10.42 6.36 -22.45
N GLY A 77 -10.93 6.88 -21.32
CA GLY A 77 -12.23 7.56 -21.25
C GLY A 77 -13.46 6.65 -21.37
N GLY A 78 -13.26 5.33 -21.28
CA GLY A 78 -14.30 4.32 -21.12
C GLY A 78 -14.57 4.03 -19.64
N ASP A 79 -15.42 3.03 -19.35
CA ASP A 79 -15.60 2.52 -18.00
C ASP A 79 -16.21 1.10 -18.01
N LEU A 80 -16.05 0.37 -16.91
CA LEU A 80 -16.52 -1.00 -16.72
C LEU A 80 -17.38 -1.06 -15.46
N VAL A 81 -18.58 -1.62 -15.60
CA VAL A 81 -19.49 -1.90 -14.48
C VAL A 81 -19.95 -3.35 -14.50
N ILE A 82 -20.35 -3.86 -13.34
CA ILE A 82 -20.84 -5.23 -13.16
C ILE A 82 -22.32 -5.19 -12.82
N CYS A 83 -23.10 -6.18 -13.26
CA CYS A 83 -24.49 -6.32 -12.87
C CYS A 83 -24.92 -7.77 -12.59
N CYS A 84 -26.09 -7.91 -11.97
CA CYS A 84 -26.78 -9.19 -11.78
C CYS A 84 -25.93 -10.25 -11.04
N VAL A 85 -25.19 -9.84 -10.00
CA VAL A 85 -24.29 -10.74 -9.27
C VAL A 85 -25.06 -11.68 -8.34
N ALA A 86 -24.89 -13.00 -8.50
CA ALA A 86 -25.44 -13.99 -7.58
C ALA A 86 -24.86 -13.83 -6.16
N GLU A 87 -25.66 -14.06 -5.12
CA GLU A 87 -25.29 -13.81 -3.71
C GLU A 87 -23.95 -14.44 -3.31
N LYS A 88 -23.67 -15.66 -3.77
CA LYS A 88 -22.42 -16.37 -3.49
C LYS A 88 -21.19 -15.64 -4.06
N VAL A 89 -21.30 -15.11 -5.27
CA VAL A 89 -20.25 -14.33 -5.91
C VAL A 89 -20.17 -12.94 -5.28
N MET A 90 -21.32 -12.35 -4.91
CA MET A 90 -21.36 -11.05 -4.23
C MET A 90 -20.59 -11.08 -2.90
N LYS A 91 -20.70 -12.16 -2.11
CA LYS A 91 -19.90 -12.34 -0.88
C LYS A 91 -18.39 -12.29 -1.15
N VAL A 92 -17.94 -12.86 -2.27
CA VAL A 92 -16.53 -12.79 -2.68
C VAL A 92 -16.16 -11.35 -3.07
N LEU A 93 -16.98 -10.67 -3.87
CA LEU A 93 -16.77 -9.28 -4.27
C LEU A 93 -16.69 -8.32 -3.08
N THR A 94 -17.59 -8.47 -2.10
CA THR A 94 -17.61 -7.67 -0.87
C THR A 94 -16.41 -7.99 0.03
N MET A 95 -16.02 -9.27 0.13
CA MET A 95 -14.84 -9.69 0.90
C MET A 95 -13.55 -9.04 0.37
N VAL A 96 -13.41 -8.91 -0.95
CA VAL A 96 -12.26 -8.24 -1.58
C VAL A 96 -12.45 -6.73 -1.78
N GLY A 97 -13.65 -6.21 -1.50
CA GLY A 97 -13.98 -4.78 -1.65
C GLY A 97 -14.10 -4.29 -3.10
N MET A 98 -14.36 -5.19 -4.06
CA MET A 98 -14.37 -4.87 -5.50
C MET A 98 -15.48 -3.88 -5.89
N GLU A 99 -16.59 -3.87 -5.16
CA GLU A 99 -17.73 -2.93 -5.31
C GLU A 99 -17.35 -1.44 -5.14
N LYS A 100 -16.19 -1.15 -4.55
CA LYS A 100 -15.66 0.21 -4.39
C LYS A 100 -14.73 0.64 -5.52
N ILE A 101 -14.30 -0.31 -6.34
CA ILE A 101 -13.39 -0.10 -7.48
C ILE A 101 -14.20 -0.11 -8.77
N ILE A 102 -15.08 -1.10 -8.91
CA ILE A 102 -15.97 -1.32 -10.05
C ILE A 102 -17.41 -1.23 -9.55
N PRO A 103 -18.22 -0.30 -10.08
CA PRO A 103 -19.63 -0.21 -9.72
C PRO A 103 -20.35 -1.53 -9.98
N VAL A 104 -21.08 -2.02 -8.97
CA VAL A 104 -21.92 -3.22 -9.07
C VAL A 104 -23.38 -2.80 -8.95
N HIS A 105 -24.18 -3.16 -9.94
CA HIS A 105 -25.59 -2.82 -10.02
C HIS A 105 -26.49 -4.07 -9.89
N PRO A 106 -27.68 -3.94 -9.30
CA PRO A 106 -28.56 -5.10 -9.09
C PRO A 106 -29.13 -5.66 -10.39
N THR A 107 -29.35 -4.81 -11.41
CA THR A 107 -29.89 -5.23 -12.70
C THR A 107 -29.08 -4.69 -13.88
N GLN A 108 -29.16 -5.38 -15.03
CA GLN A 108 -28.57 -4.92 -16.28
C GLN A 108 -29.08 -3.53 -16.68
N LYS A 109 -30.36 -3.23 -16.40
CA LYS A 109 -30.97 -1.93 -16.69
C LYS A 109 -30.31 -0.79 -15.90
N ASP A 110 -30.03 -1.02 -14.61
CA ASP A 110 -29.40 -0.03 -13.75
C ASP A 110 -27.93 0.22 -14.14
N ALA A 111 -27.21 -0.85 -14.52
CA ALA A 111 -25.86 -0.74 -15.06
C ALA A 111 -25.80 0.02 -16.38
N LEU A 112 -26.75 -0.19 -17.29
CA LEU A 112 -26.80 0.59 -18.54
C LEU A 112 -27.13 2.07 -18.28
N ALA A 113 -27.92 2.37 -17.25
CA ALA A 113 -28.30 3.73 -16.90
C ALA A 113 -27.17 4.54 -16.24
N SER A 114 -26.21 3.88 -15.58
CA SER A 114 -25.11 4.55 -14.86
C SER A 114 -24.09 5.23 -15.78
N PHE A 115 -24.00 4.82 -17.05
CA PHE A 115 -23.15 5.46 -18.06
C PHE A 115 -23.72 6.76 -18.65
N ARG A 116 -24.82 7.29 -18.11
CA ARG A 116 -25.36 8.59 -18.58
C ARG A 116 -24.55 9.74 -17.99
N PRO A 117 -24.27 10.80 -18.78
CA PRO A 117 -23.39 11.89 -18.34
C PRO A 117 -24.03 12.61 -17.16
N SER A 118 -23.38 12.52 -15.99
CA SER A 118 -23.78 13.24 -14.78
C SER A 118 -23.07 14.60 -14.79
N THR A 119 -23.85 15.68 -14.84
CA THR A 119 -23.43 17.07 -15.06
C THR A 119 -22.91 17.78 -13.81
N GLU A 120 -22.03 17.18 -13.01
CA GLU A 120 -21.45 17.88 -11.84
C GLU A 120 -20.02 17.40 -11.52
N PRO A 121 -18.99 18.26 -11.65
CA PRO A 121 -17.64 17.97 -11.19
C PRO A 121 -17.58 18.02 -9.66
N GLN A 122 -17.01 16.99 -9.02
CA GLN A 122 -16.68 17.05 -7.59
C GLN A 122 -15.41 17.90 -7.36
N PRO A 123 -15.33 18.73 -6.29
CA PRO A 123 -14.22 19.64 -6.08
C PRO A 123 -12.98 18.94 -5.53
N VAL A 124 -11.81 19.29 -6.07
CA VAL A 124 -10.48 18.95 -5.55
C VAL A 124 -10.08 20.02 -4.50
N PRO A 125 -9.50 19.67 -3.32
CA PRO A 125 -9.13 20.66 -2.31
C PRO A 125 -7.95 21.56 -2.73
N GLU A 126 -8.07 22.85 -2.43
CA GLU A 126 -7.17 23.95 -2.76
C GLU A 126 -5.86 23.92 -1.94
N GLN A 127 -4.70 23.94 -2.60
CA GLN A 127 -3.36 23.99 -1.98
C GLN A 127 -2.86 25.44 -1.85
N ALA A 128 -2.19 25.75 -0.74
CA ALA A 128 -1.55 27.04 -0.46
C ALA A 128 -0.48 27.42 -1.52
N PRO A 129 -0.18 28.73 -1.73
CA PRO A 129 0.68 29.17 -2.82
C PRO A 129 2.12 28.63 -2.69
N ALA A 130 2.58 27.97 -3.75
CA ALA A 130 3.90 27.34 -3.82
C ALA A 130 5.03 28.39 -3.74
N LYS A 131 6.02 28.13 -2.88
CA LYS A 131 7.30 28.87 -2.88
C LYS A 131 8.03 28.65 -4.22
N PRO A 132 8.81 29.63 -4.72
CA PRO A 132 9.53 29.49 -5.98
C PRO A 132 10.51 28.31 -5.96
N LYS A 133 10.49 27.50 -7.02
CA LYS A 133 11.29 26.27 -7.18
C LYS A 133 12.76 26.61 -7.46
N THR A 134 13.68 25.79 -6.97
CA THR A 134 15.12 25.90 -7.25
C THR A 134 15.45 25.34 -8.64
N GLU A 135 16.34 26.03 -9.36
CA GLU A 135 16.89 25.51 -10.62
C GLU A 135 18.02 24.50 -10.33
N PHE A 136 17.86 23.29 -10.86
CA PHE A 136 18.82 22.19 -10.74
C PHE A 136 19.66 22.05 -12.04
N PRO A 137 20.88 21.48 -11.99
CA PRO A 137 21.56 20.93 -10.82
C PRO A 137 22.13 22.02 -9.89
N VAL A 138 22.18 21.74 -8.59
CA VAL A 138 22.73 22.64 -7.58
C VAL A 138 23.73 21.92 -6.68
N LYS A 139 24.64 22.69 -6.05
CA LYS A 139 25.59 22.16 -5.07
C LYS A 139 25.00 22.28 -3.67
N ARG A 140 24.97 21.17 -2.93
CA ARG A 140 24.44 21.13 -1.56
C ARG A 140 25.23 20.20 -0.67
N ASP A 141 25.30 20.54 0.62
CA ASP A 141 26.04 19.76 1.59
C ASP A 141 25.28 18.49 1.94
N CYS A 142 26.00 17.37 1.97
CA CYS A 142 25.49 16.16 2.56
C CYS A 142 25.15 16.43 4.04
N PRO A 143 23.91 16.20 4.49
CA PRO A 143 23.50 16.51 5.86
C PRO A 143 24.26 15.66 6.89
N HIS A 144 24.80 14.51 6.48
CA HIS A 144 25.58 13.59 7.31
C HIS A 144 27.06 13.97 7.47
N CYS A 145 27.76 14.21 6.36
CA CYS A 145 29.22 14.41 6.38
C CYS A 145 29.68 15.82 6.01
N LYS A 146 28.72 16.70 5.71
CA LYS A 146 28.92 18.12 5.33
C LYS A 146 29.79 18.34 4.09
N LYS A 147 30.09 17.28 3.33
CA LYS A 147 30.77 17.40 2.04
C LYS A 147 29.76 17.69 0.94
N ASP A 148 30.15 18.55 0.04
CA ASP A 148 29.33 19.01 -1.07
C ASP A 148 29.01 17.87 -2.04
N ALA A 149 27.73 17.72 -2.36
CA ALA A 149 27.23 16.83 -3.39
C ALA A 149 26.57 17.66 -4.51
N MET A 150 26.75 17.22 -5.75
CA MET A 150 25.99 17.73 -6.88
C MET A 150 24.65 17.01 -6.90
N VAL A 151 23.56 17.78 -6.83
CA VAL A 151 22.20 17.24 -6.81
C VAL A 151 21.49 17.64 -8.09
N ALA A 152 20.94 16.66 -8.81
CA ALA A 152 20.41 16.84 -10.17
C ALA A 152 18.91 17.19 -10.22
N GLY A 153 18.20 17.03 -9.09
CA GLY A 153 16.77 17.27 -8.97
C GLY A 153 16.27 17.00 -7.55
N PRO A 154 14.96 17.18 -7.29
CA PRO A 154 14.35 16.92 -5.99
C PRO A 154 14.09 15.42 -5.78
N GLU A 155 15.10 14.67 -5.36
CA GLU A 155 15.05 13.22 -5.19
C GLU A 155 15.96 12.72 -4.06
N VAL A 156 16.10 11.40 -3.93
CA VAL A 156 16.97 10.75 -2.96
C VAL A 156 18.34 10.48 -3.58
N PHE A 157 19.40 10.95 -2.93
CA PHE A 157 20.77 10.75 -3.34
C PHE A 157 21.54 9.90 -2.34
N ARG A 158 22.50 9.11 -2.83
CA ARG A 158 23.51 8.45 -2.00
C ARG A 158 24.76 9.31 -1.99
N CYS A 159 25.20 9.74 -0.81
CA CYS A 159 26.42 10.54 -0.69
C CYS A 159 27.63 9.73 -1.17
N HIS A 160 28.39 10.23 -2.15
CA HIS A 160 29.59 9.56 -2.64
C HIS A 160 30.69 9.42 -1.56
N PHE A 161 30.67 10.27 -0.53
CA PHE A 161 31.71 10.30 0.50
C PHE A 161 31.42 9.44 1.72
N CYS A 162 30.20 9.50 2.25
CA CYS A 162 29.81 8.74 3.46
C CYS A 162 28.86 7.59 3.17
N HIS A 163 28.45 7.43 1.91
CA HIS A 163 27.53 6.40 1.43
C HIS A 163 26.11 6.41 2.05
N LYS A 164 25.84 7.32 2.99
CA LYS A 164 24.52 7.54 3.58
C LYS A 164 23.59 8.25 2.59
N LEU A 165 22.31 7.89 2.67
CA LEU A 165 21.27 8.49 1.86
C LEU A 165 20.89 9.89 2.40
N PHE A 166 20.52 10.79 1.51
CA PHE A 166 19.95 12.08 1.86
C PHE A 166 18.97 12.53 0.79
N TYR A 167 17.95 13.29 1.20
CA TYR A 167 16.92 13.83 0.32
C TYR A 167 17.24 15.28 -0.05
N VAL A 168 16.76 15.72 -1.22
CA VAL A 168 16.78 17.11 -1.67
C VAL A 168 15.36 17.51 -2.07
N ASN A 169 14.81 18.60 -1.53
CA ASN A 169 13.47 19.08 -1.89
C ASN A 169 13.44 19.98 -3.13
N GLU A 170 12.25 20.43 -3.57
CA GLU A 170 12.11 21.34 -4.72
C GLU A 170 12.81 22.70 -4.51
N GLN A 171 13.14 23.04 -3.26
CA GLN A 171 13.88 24.24 -2.84
C GLN A 171 15.40 23.98 -2.72
N GLY A 172 15.85 22.78 -3.07
CA GLY A 172 17.24 22.38 -3.01
C GLY A 172 17.77 22.19 -1.58
N GLU A 173 16.92 22.12 -0.56
CA GLU A 173 17.33 21.90 0.83
C GLU A 173 17.62 20.40 1.07
N THR A 174 18.65 20.08 1.85
CA THR A 174 19.07 18.70 2.12
C THR A 174 18.58 18.19 3.48
N ALA A 175 18.07 16.96 3.52
CA ALA A 175 17.67 16.28 4.74
C ALA A 175 18.31 14.89 4.82
N ALA A 176 18.83 14.52 6.00
CA ALA A 176 19.42 13.20 6.22
C ALA A 176 18.35 12.11 6.07
N LEU A 177 18.68 11.04 5.36
CA LEU A 177 17.85 9.83 5.30
C LEU A 177 18.58 8.68 5.96
N GLY A 178 17.95 8.06 6.96
CA GLY A 178 18.42 6.83 7.60
C GLY A 178 19.00 7.00 9.00
N VAL A 179 18.75 5.96 9.80
CA VAL A 179 19.33 5.67 11.12
C VAL A 179 20.84 5.55 10.98
N ASP A 180 21.58 6.12 11.92
CA ASP A 180 23.01 5.91 12.00
C ASP A 180 23.35 4.40 12.08
N GLY A 181 23.99 3.87 11.02
CA GLY A 181 24.73 2.60 11.06
C GLY A 181 24.25 1.45 10.17
N THR A 182 23.24 1.61 9.31
CA THR A 182 22.74 0.47 8.49
C THR A 182 23.26 0.38 7.06
N ASP A 183 23.90 1.43 6.54
CA ASP A 183 24.39 1.47 5.15
C ASP A 183 25.75 0.77 4.93
N THR A 184 26.33 0.17 5.97
CA THR A 184 27.64 -0.52 5.92
C THR A 184 27.57 -2.04 6.09
N VAL A 185 26.38 -2.65 6.19
CA VAL A 185 26.26 -4.11 6.35
C VAL A 185 26.14 -4.77 4.97
N LYS A 186 27.14 -5.60 4.62
CA LYS A 186 27.23 -6.30 3.33
C LYS A 186 26.30 -7.52 3.21
N ASP A 187 25.80 -8.04 4.33
CA ASP A 187 25.07 -9.30 4.40
C ASP A 187 23.65 -9.08 4.97
N GLY A 188 22.74 -8.66 4.11
CA GLY A 188 21.33 -8.47 4.47
C GLY A 188 20.43 -8.31 3.25
N VAL A 189 19.13 -8.50 3.45
CA VAL A 189 18.10 -8.45 2.39
C VAL A 189 17.10 -7.33 2.66
N TRP A 190 16.72 -6.65 1.58
CA TRP A 190 15.73 -5.57 1.61
C TRP A 190 14.39 -6.09 1.11
N PHE A 191 13.34 -5.72 1.85
CA PHE A 191 11.96 -5.95 1.49
C PHE A 191 11.22 -4.61 1.48
N THR A 192 10.27 -4.46 0.57
CA THR A 192 9.40 -3.28 0.55
C THR A 192 8.00 -3.70 0.18
N MET A 193 7.03 -3.22 0.94
CA MET A 193 5.62 -3.34 0.63
C MET A 193 4.95 -1.97 0.75
N GLN A 194 4.01 -1.69 -0.15
CA GLN A 194 3.15 -0.52 -0.07
C GLN A 194 1.72 -1.02 0.06
N ILE A 195 1.04 -0.58 1.10
CA ILE A 195 -0.34 -1.00 1.40
C ILE A 195 -1.26 0.22 1.50
N PRO A 196 -2.53 0.07 1.14
CA PRO A 196 -3.54 1.07 1.46
C PRO A 196 -3.70 1.21 2.97
N SER A 197 -4.10 2.39 3.43
CA SER A 197 -4.44 2.71 4.82
C SER A 197 -5.79 2.08 5.20
N ASN A 198 -5.83 0.75 5.25
CA ASN A 198 -7.01 -0.01 5.60
C ASN A 198 -6.61 -1.21 6.48
N ILE A 199 -7.23 -1.30 7.66
CA ILE A 199 -6.91 -2.25 8.72
C ILE A 199 -6.98 -3.73 8.27
N VAL A 200 -7.75 -4.02 7.21
CA VAL A 200 -7.82 -5.37 6.62
C VAL A 200 -6.46 -5.88 6.15
N TYR A 201 -5.52 -4.98 5.81
CA TYR A 201 -4.18 -5.33 5.37
C TYR A 201 -3.19 -5.56 6.52
N LEU A 202 -3.58 -5.34 7.79
CA LEU A 202 -2.71 -5.69 8.94
C LEU A 202 -2.34 -7.18 8.92
N ASN A 203 -3.29 -8.05 8.58
CA ASN A 203 -2.99 -9.49 8.46
C ASN A 203 -1.99 -9.79 7.34
N SER A 204 -2.00 -9.00 6.25
CA SER A 204 -1.02 -9.12 5.17
C SER A 204 0.38 -8.69 5.63
N VAL A 205 0.48 -7.61 6.40
CA VAL A 205 1.74 -7.18 7.01
C VAL A 205 2.27 -8.24 7.97
N ARG A 206 1.41 -8.76 8.85
CA ARG A 206 1.79 -9.83 9.78
C ARG A 206 2.27 -11.07 9.05
N ALA A 207 1.50 -11.58 8.09
CA ALA A 207 1.89 -12.75 7.29
C ALA A 207 3.23 -12.54 6.56
N PHE A 208 3.46 -11.33 6.05
CA PHE A 208 4.72 -10.97 5.41
C PHE A 208 5.89 -11.00 6.41
N LEU A 209 5.72 -10.39 7.59
CA LEU A 209 6.72 -10.43 8.67
C LEU A 209 6.99 -11.86 9.15
N THR A 210 5.94 -12.65 9.38
CA THR A 210 6.05 -14.05 9.79
C THR A 210 6.84 -14.84 8.76
N SER A 211 6.58 -14.63 7.47
CA SER A 211 7.29 -15.34 6.39
C SER A 211 8.78 -15.01 6.39
N ILE A 212 9.15 -13.71 6.44
CA ILE A 212 10.56 -13.32 6.37
C ILE A 212 11.33 -13.66 7.65
N LEU A 213 10.68 -13.64 8.82
CA LEU A 213 11.31 -14.00 10.10
C LEU A 213 11.35 -15.52 10.30
N GLY A 214 10.37 -16.26 9.78
CA GLY A 214 10.29 -17.72 9.89
C GLY A 214 11.25 -18.48 8.99
N GLU A 215 11.50 -17.98 7.76
CA GLU A 215 12.47 -18.60 6.84
C GLU A 215 13.93 -18.41 7.27
N SER A 216 14.18 -17.44 8.14
CA SER A 216 15.51 -16.90 8.35
C SER A 216 16.20 -17.38 9.63
N GLY A 217 15.52 -18.18 10.45
CA GLY A 217 16.09 -18.81 11.65
C GLY A 217 16.55 -17.82 12.72
N TYR A 218 16.02 -16.58 12.70
CA TYR A 218 16.44 -15.49 13.58
C TYR A 218 15.51 -15.32 14.78
N GLY A 219 16.11 -15.24 15.97
CA GLY A 219 15.39 -14.99 17.23
C GLY A 219 14.55 -16.16 17.72
N SER A 220 14.07 -16.07 18.96
CA SER A 220 13.08 -17.04 19.47
C SER A 220 11.69 -16.72 18.91
N ASN A 221 10.77 -17.70 18.86
CA ASN A 221 9.37 -17.45 18.47
C ASN A 221 8.71 -16.30 19.28
N ALA A 222 9.18 -16.08 20.52
CA ALA A 222 8.74 -14.95 21.34
C ALA A 222 9.25 -13.61 20.79
N ASP A 223 10.52 -13.53 20.36
CA ASP A 223 11.08 -12.32 19.76
C ASP A 223 10.36 -11.96 18.44
N THR A 224 10.01 -12.96 17.61
CA THR A 224 9.22 -12.76 16.37
C THR A 224 7.85 -12.18 16.67
N SER A 225 7.14 -12.73 17.66
CA SER A 225 5.80 -12.27 18.05
C SER A 225 5.81 -10.85 18.61
N GLU A 226 6.86 -10.49 19.37
CA GLU A 226 7.05 -9.13 19.88
C GLU A 226 7.28 -8.13 18.74
N ILE A 227 8.14 -8.48 17.77
CA ILE A 227 8.41 -7.65 16.59
C ILE A 227 7.14 -7.46 15.76
N GLU A 228 6.38 -8.53 15.51
CA GLU A 228 5.09 -8.47 14.80
C GLU A 228 4.11 -7.52 15.51
N LEU A 229 3.99 -7.61 16.83
CA LEU A 229 3.16 -6.70 17.62
C LEU A 229 3.61 -5.25 17.45
N ALA A 230 4.91 -4.96 17.54
CA ALA A 230 5.41 -3.59 17.38
C ALA A 230 5.12 -3.03 15.98
N VAL A 231 5.27 -3.84 14.92
CA VAL A 231 4.93 -3.39 13.57
C VAL A 231 3.42 -3.22 13.39
N ASP A 232 2.60 -4.11 13.93
CA ASP A 232 1.14 -4.00 13.89
C ASP A 232 0.66 -2.69 14.56
N GLU A 233 1.19 -2.37 15.75
CA GLU A 233 0.90 -1.12 16.45
C GLU A 233 1.35 0.10 15.63
N ALA A 234 2.53 0.03 15.00
CA ALA A 234 3.05 1.13 14.18
C ALA A 234 2.19 1.38 12.93
N VAL A 235 1.77 0.31 12.24
CA VAL A 235 0.90 0.40 11.06
C VAL A 235 -0.50 0.87 11.45
N ALA A 236 -1.06 0.34 12.53
CA ALA A 236 -2.35 0.77 13.06
C ALA A 236 -2.32 2.26 13.43
N ASN A 237 -1.23 2.75 14.05
CA ASN A 237 -1.07 4.17 14.37
C ASN A 237 -1.11 5.06 13.12
N VAL A 238 -0.44 4.66 12.05
CA VAL A 238 -0.50 5.39 10.77
C VAL A 238 -1.94 5.42 10.24
N MET A 239 -2.63 4.28 10.23
CA MET A 239 -3.99 4.18 9.70
C MET A 239 -5.01 4.95 10.54
N GLU A 240 -5.00 4.77 11.85
CA GLU A 240 -5.99 5.35 12.77
C GLU A 240 -5.70 6.81 13.11
N HIS A 241 -4.43 7.18 13.31
CA HIS A 241 -4.05 8.49 13.81
C HIS A 241 -3.49 9.42 12.73
N ALA A 242 -2.52 8.95 11.92
CA ALA A 242 -1.92 9.81 10.90
C ALA A 242 -2.88 10.07 9.73
N TYR A 243 -3.64 9.05 9.31
CA TYR A 243 -4.60 9.12 8.21
C TYR A 243 -6.07 9.19 8.62
N GLY A 244 -6.40 9.05 9.91
CA GLY A 244 -7.78 9.17 10.38
C GLY A 244 -8.75 8.17 9.71
N MET A 245 -8.28 6.97 9.39
CA MET A 245 -8.99 5.92 8.66
C MET A 245 -9.30 6.24 7.18
N ASP A 246 -8.63 7.23 6.58
CA ASP A 246 -8.70 7.50 5.14
C ASP A 246 -8.05 6.37 4.34
N LYS A 247 -8.90 5.61 3.65
CA LYS A 247 -8.50 4.42 2.87
C LYS A 247 -7.90 4.76 1.51
N THR A 248 -7.93 6.02 1.08
CA THR A 248 -7.32 6.48 -0.17
C THR A 248 -5.81 6.69 -0.02
N ARG A 249 -5.34 6.84 1.22
CA ARG A 249 -3.92 7.01 1.54
C ARG A 249 -3.22 5.66 1.51
N SER A 250 -1.91 5.69 1.26
CA SER A 250 -1.06 4.51 1.34
C SER A 250 0.10 4.75 2.28
N LEU A 251 0.57 3.70 2.93
CA LEU A 251 1.82 3.69 3.68
C LEU A 251 2.80 2.71 3.05
N ARG A 252 4.08 3.01 3.18
CA ARG A 252 5.18 2.15 2.72
C ARG A 252 5.89 1.57 3.93
N ILE A 253 6.09 0.27 3.92
CA ILE A 253 6.85 -0.46 4.92
C ILE A 253 8.10 -1.00 4.22
N THR A 254 9.28 -0.60 4.70
CA THR A 254 10.56 -1.09 4.21
C THR A 254 11.24 -1.86 5.34
N ILE A 255 11.71 -3.07 5.05
CA ILE A 255 12.38 -3.92 6.03
C ILE A 255 13.79 -4.23 5.50
N PHE A 256 14.78 -4.09 6.37
CA PHE A 256 16.12 -4.59 6.16
C PHE A 256 16.42 -5.66 7.19
N LEU A 257 16.71 -6.87 6.72
CA LEU A 257 16.94 -8.02 7.57
C LEU A 257 18.38 -8.51 7.39
N THR A 258 19.08 -8.68 8.51
CA THR A 258 20.42 -9.25 8.57
C THR A 258 20.41 -10.43 9.54
N ASN A 259 21.55 -11.10 9.73
CA ASN A 259 21.65 -12.18 10.73
C ASN A 259 21.66 -11.66 12.18
N GLU A 260 21.88 -10.36 12.38
CA GLU A 260 22.06 -9.77 13.71
C GLU A 260 20.90 -8.88 14.13
N TYR A 261 20.17 -8.31 13.19
CA TYR A 261 19.06 -7.41 13.47
C TYR A 261 18.06 -7.30 12.32
N ILE A 262 16.87 -6.83 12.67
CA ILE A 262 15.86 -6.31 11.76
C ILE A 262 15.73 -4.79 11.93
N LEU A 263 15.66 -4.08 10.81
CA LEU A 263 15.29 -2.67 10.75
C LEU A 263 14.00 -2.54 9.95
N VAL A 264 13.01 -1.85 10.51
CA VAL A 264 11.71 -1.59 9.89
C VAL A 264 11.53 -0.08 9.77
N LYS A 265 11.20 0.40 8.58
CA LYS A 265 10.81 1.79 8.30
C LYS A 265 9.35 1.84 7.88
N LEU A 266 8.57 2.71 8.50
CA LEU A 266 7.23 3.06 8.05
C LEU A 266 7.26 4.48 7.52
N ARG A 267 6.69 4.68 6.33
CA ARG A 267 6.56 6.00 5.73
C ARG A 267 5.12 6.28 5.34
N ASP A 268 4.67 7.45 5.75
CA ASP A 268 3.33 7.97 5.51
C ASP A 268 3.37 9.47 5.23
N HIS A 269 2.26 10.04 4.76
CA HIS A 269 2.11 11.49 4.54
C HIS A 269 0.97 12.05 5.38
N GLY A 270 0.74 11.45 6.55
CA GLY A 270 -0.35 11.81 7.46
C GLY A 270 0.07 12.92 8.42
N LEU A 271 -0.76 13.14 9.44
CA LEU A 271 -0.48 14.09 10.50
C LEU A 271 0.77 13.67 11.28
N ALA A 272 1.74 14.58 11.38
CA ALA A 272 2.93 14.39 12.19
C ALA A 272 2.59 14.48 13.69
N PHE A 273 3.40 13.82 14.52
CA PHE A 273 3.28 13.88 15.98
C PHE A 273 4.66 13.89 16.67
N ASP A 274 4.69 14.31 17.94
CA ASP A 274 5.89 14.17 18.78
C ASP A 274 5.92 12.78 19.42
N LEU A 275 6.86 11.94 18.99
CA LEU A 275 7.00 10.58 19.49
C LEU A 275 7.37 10.54 20.98
N ALA A 276 8.22 11.46 21.45
CA ALA A 276 8.71 11.44 22.83
C ALA A 276 7.61 11.85 23.81
N GLU A 277 6.80 12.85 23.46
CA GLU A 277 5.60 13.22 24.22
C GLU A 277 4.58 12.08 24.20
N LYS A 278 4.33 11.48 23.02
CA LYS A 278 3.34 10.40 22.90
C LYS A 278 3.67 9.19 23.76
N VAL A 279 4.94 8.76 23.77
CA VAL A 279 5.38 7.64 24.62
C VAL A 279 5.17 7.95 26.11
N LYS A 280 5.47 9.18 26.56
CA LYS A 280 5.28 9.58 27.97
C LYS A 280 3.81 9.59 28.37
N GLU A 281 2.93 10.10 27.51
CA GLU A 281 1.48 10.07 27.75
C GLU A 281 0.98 8.64 27.93
N GLU A 282 1.36 7.74 27.02
CA GLU A 282 0.90 6.36 27.04
C GLU A 282 1.47 5.58 28.24
N GLU A 283 2.74 5.81 28.61
CA GLU A 283 3.39 5.19 29.77
C GLU A 283 2.67 5.51 31.09
N GLN A 284 2.19 6.75 31.26
CA GLN A 284 1.45 7.17 32.46
C GLN A 284 0.07 6.50 32.58
N THR A 285 -0.46 5.96 31.48
CA THR A 285 -1.76 5.27 31.48
C THR A 285 -1.65 3.76 31.67
N VAL A 286 -0.43 3.22 31.76
CA VAL A 286 -0.16 1.79 31.98
C VAL A 286 -0.71 1.36 33.34
N GLY A 287 -1.58 0.34 33.33
CA GLY A 287 -2.26 -0.18 34.54
C GLY A 287 -3.68 0.35 34.77
N THR A 288 -4.13 1.34 33.99
CA THR A 288 -5.54 1.76 33.97
C THR A 288 -6.39 0.82 33.08
N GLN A 289 -7.71 0.70 33.30
CA GLN A 289 -8.60 -0.18 32.52
C GLN A 289 -8.72 0.18 31.01
N ARG A 290 -8.03 1.22 30.54
CA ARG A 290 -8.03 1.59 29.11
C ARG A 290 -7.07 0.69 28.33
N LYS A 291 -7.63 -0.16 27.46
CA LYS A 291 -6.88 -1.01 26.50
C LYS A 291 -6.40 -0.27 25.25
N ARG A 292 -6.88 0.95 24.97
CA ARG A 292 -6.50 1.78 23.81
C ARG A 292 -5.49 2.86 24.20
N GLY A 293 -4.58 3.21 23.28
CA GLY A 293 -3.57 4.26 23.45
C GLY A 293 -2.30 3.78 24.15
N ARG A 294 -1.73 2.66 23.70
CA ARG A 294 -0.45 2.13 24.22
C ARG A 294 0.54 1.76 23.11
N GLY A 295 0.22 2.09 21.86
CA GLY A 295 0.94 1.58 20.70
C GLY A 295 2.40 2.07 20.69
N CYS A 296 2.62 3.37 20.85
CA CYS A 296 3.97 3.95 20.90
C CYS A 296 4.77 3.42 22.10
N TYR A 297 4.14 3.24 23.27
CA TYR A 297 4.78 2.65 24.44
C TYR A 297 5.19 1.18 24.21
N ILE A 298 4.32 0.37 23.60
CA ILE A 298 4.62 -1.04 23.26
C ILE A 298 5.80 -1.09 22.28
N ILE A 299 5.75 -0.28 21.21
CA ILE A 299 6.83 -0.19 20.22
C ILE A 299 8.15 0.17 20.91
N LYS A 300 8.15 1.17 21.79
CA LYS A 300 9.35 1.60 22.52
C LYS A 300 9.92 0.53 23.45
N LYS A 301 9.05 -0.31 24.03
CA LYS A 301 9.46 -1.40 24.92
C LYS A 301 10.02 -2.60 24.17
N VAL A 302 9.51 -2.87 22.96
CA VAL A 302 9.92 -4.00 22.13
C VAL A 302 11.20 -3.68 21.34
N MET A 303 11.29 -2.49 20.76
CA MET A 303 12.37 -2.12 19.83
C MET A 303 13.57 -1.52 20.58
N ASP A 304 14.79 -1.87 20.16
CA ASP A 304 16.02 -1.39 20.82
C ASP A 304 16.33 0.06 20.45
N LYS A 305 16.07 0.42 19.18
CA LYS A 305 16.13 1.81 18.72
C LYS A 305 14.83 2.19 18.03
N LEU A 306 14.41 3.42 18.29
CA LEU A 306 13.19 4.00 17.76
C LEU A 306 13.46 5.47 17.45
N GLU A 307 13.32 5.83 16.19
CA GLU A 307 13.52 7.19 15.68
C GLU A 307 12.30 7.59 14.86
N TYR A 308 11.88 8.84 14.98
CA TYR A 308 10.79 9.39 14.19
C TYR A 308 11.21 10.75 13.65
N GLN A 309 10.94 10.96 12.37
CA GLN A 309 11.16 12.24 11.71
C GLN A 309 9.98 12.59 10.83
N SER A 310 9.56 13.85 10.87
CA SER A 310 8.65 14.42 9.88
C SER A 310 9.47 15.31 8.96
N ILE A 311 9.50 14.98 7.67
CA ILE A 311 10.22 15.75 6.67
C ILE A 311 9.19 16.50 5.81
N PRO A 312 9.26 17.83 5.74
CA PRO A 312 8.37 18.63 4.88
C PRO A 312 8.34 18.08 3.44
N ASP A 313 7.14 17.99 2.86
CA ASP A 313 6.87 17.52 1.48
C ASP A 313 7.21 16.05 1.17
N VAL A 314 7.88 15.36 2.09
CA VAL A 314 8.36 13.96 1.97
C VAL A 314 7.51 12.99 2.76
N GLY A 315 6.90 13.47 3.84
CA GLY A 315 6.11 12.68 4.77
C GLY A 315 6.84 12.35 6.07
N ASN A 316 6.17 11.57 6.90
CA ASN A 316 6.67 11.08 8.16
C ASN A 316 7.41 9.76 7.94
N GLU A 317 8.50 9.56 8.67
CA GLU A 317 9.25 8.31 8.69
C GLU A 317 9.48 7.88 10.14
N LEU A 318 8.91 6.72 10.50
CA LEU A 318 9.22 6.01 11.73
C LEU A 318 10.23 4.92 11.42
N VAL A 319 11.33 4.87 12.15
CA VAL A 319 12.33 3.81 12.05
C VAL A 319 12.48 3.05 13.35
N MET A 320 12.43 1.74 13.25
CA MET A 320 12.45 0.81 14.36
C MET A 320 13.55 -0.23 14.12
N LEU A 321 14.45 -0.44 15.07
CA LEU A 321 15.51 -1.46 14.98
C LEU A 321 15.44 -2.41 16.18
N ARG A 322 15.58 -3.70 15.91
CA ARG A 322 15.65 -4.76 16.91
C ARG A 322 16.79 -5.72 16.59
N TYR A 323 17.70 -5.91 17.54
CA TYR A 323 18.75 -6.92 17.49
C TYR A 323 18.17 -8.30 17.87
N PHE A 324 18.62 -9.34 17.18
CA PHE A 324 18.29 -10.70 17.55
C PHE A 324 19.14 -11.12 18.76
N LYS A 325 18.50 -11.77 19.73
CA LYS A 325 19.24 -12.43 20.82
C LYS A 325 20.05 -13.57 20.21
N LYS A 326 21.37 -13.55 20.38
CA LYS A 326 22.22 -14.69 19.97
C LYS A 326 21.69 -15.94 20.66
N HIS A 327 21.41 -16.99 19.89
CA HIS A 327 21.23 -18.31 20.47
C HIS A 327 22.52 -18.65 21.22
N VAL A 328 22.45 -18.71 22.55
CA VAL A 328 23.45 -19.42 23.32
C VAL A 328 23.24 -20.88 22.94
N THR A 329 24.01 -21.38 21.99
CA THR A 329 24.17 -22.82 21.82
C THR A 329 24.74 -23.31 23.13
N ALA A 330 23.90 -23.99 23.92
CA ALA A 330 24.38 -24.87 24.97
C ALA A 330 25.15 -25.99 24.28
N HIS A 331 26.44 -25.79 24.09
CA HIS A 331 27.39 -26.85 23.85
C HIS A 331 28.31 -26.93 25.08
N GLU A 332 28.07 -28.03 25.80
CA GLU A 332 28.95 -28.86 26.63
C GLU A 332 30.40 -28.41 26.85
#